data_AF-A0A7C4PJ42-F1
#
_entry.id   AF-A0A7C4PJ42-F1
#
_cell.length_a   1.000
_cell.length_b   1.000
_cell.length_c   1.000
_cell.angle_alpha   90.00
_cell.angle_beta   90.00
_cell.angle_gamma   90.00
#
_symmetry.space_group_name_H-M   'P 1'
#
loop_
_entity.id
_entity.type
_entity.pdbx_description
1 polymer ?
#
loop_
_entity_poly.entity_id
_entity_poly.type
_entity_poly.pdbx_seq_one_letter_code
_entity_poly.pdbx_strand_id
1 'polypeptide(L)' 'MENNWKTKTLLIGGLIGAAIGIIGALVLVQQAEKAQSRPQLTAGDGVKVGLGVLAVLKLLAELGAR' A
#
# COMPACT_ATOMS: atom_id res chain seq x y z
N MET A 1 31.02 12.28 3.88
CA MET A 1 29.56 12.26 3.64
C MET A 1 29.01 11.08 4.40
N GLU A 2 28.39 11.35 5.54
CA GLU A 2 27.85 10.30 6.42
C GLU A 2 26.78 9.52 5.67
N ASN A 3 26.84 8.19 5.76
CA ASN A 3 26.30 7.29 4.75
C ASN A 3 24.76 7.33 4.76
N ASN A 4 24.17 8.21 3.94
CA ASN A 4 22.74 8.56 3.90
C ASN A 4 21.85 7.46 3.30
N TRP A 5 22.36 6.24 3.12
CA TRP A 5 21.66 5.14 2.45
C TRP A 5 20.43 4.71 3.25
N LYS A 6 20.48 4.71 4.58
CA LYS A 6 19.35 4.36 5.45
C LYS A 6 18.19 5.33 5.27
N THR A 7 18.45 6.64 5.35
CA THR A 7 17.45 7.69 5.12
C THR A 7 16.93 7.63 3.69
N LYS A 8 17.81 7.46 2.70
CA LYS A 8 17.43 7.39 1.29
C LYS A 8 16.52 6.19 1.00
N THR A 9 16.82 5.02 1.56
CA THR A 9 15.98 3.83 1.44
C THR A 9 14.61 4.03 2.08
N LEU A 10 14.55 4.60 3.29
CA LEU A 10 13.28 4.90 3.96
C LEU A 10 12.45 5.91 3.17
N LEU A 11 13.09 6.96 2.63
CA LEU A 11 12.41 7.99 1.86
C LEU A 11 11.85 7.44 0.54
N ILE A 12 12.66 6.65 -0.19
CA ILE A 12 12.24 6.04 -1.45
C ILE A 12 11.12 5.02 -1.19
N GLY A 13 11.28 4.14 -0.20
CA GLY A 13 10.27 3.16 0.16
C GLY A 13 8.95 3.81 0.58
N GLY A 14 9.01 4.87 1.39
CA GLY A 14 7.84 5.64 1.81
C GLY A 14 7.12 6.31 0.63
N LEU A 15 7.88 6.95 -0.27
CA LEU A 15 7.30 7.58 -1.48
C LEU A 15 6.65 6.56 -2.41
N ILE A 16 7.28 5.40 -2.62
CA ILE A 16 6.71 4.31 -3.43
C ILE A 16 5.42 3.78 -2.78
N GLY A 17 5.43 3.53 -1.47
CA GLY A 17 4.24 3.08 -0.75
C GLY A 17 3.08 4.07 -0.84
N ALA A 18 3.37 5.36 -0.69
CA ALA A 18 2.38 6.42 -0.85
C ALA A 18 1.81 6.47 -2.28
N ALA A 19 2.67 6.38 -3.30
CA ALA A 19 2.24 6.36 -4.69
C ALA A 19 1.32 5.17 -5.00
N ILE A 20 1.66 3.97 -4.52
CA ILE A 20 0.83 2.77 -4.66
C ILE A 20 -0.52 2.95 -3.95
N GLY A 21 -0.53 3.52 -2.75
CA GLY A 21 -1.76 3.83 -2.00
C GLY A 21 -2.68 4.78 -2.78
N ILE A 22 -2.13 5.83 -3.38
CA ILE A 22 -2.88 6.78 -4.22
C ILE A 22 -3.46 6.07 -5.44
N ILE A 23 -2.67 5.24 -6.14
CA ILE A 23 -3.14 4.47 -7.30
C ILE A 23 -4.31 3.56 -6.90
N GLY A 24 -4.21 2.85 -5.77
CA GLY A 24 -5.29 2.00 -5.25
C GLY A 24 -6.58 2.78 -4.98
N ALA A 25 -6.47 3.97 -4.38
CA ALA A 25 -7.61 4.85 -4.16
C ALA A 25 -8.23 5.35 -5.48
N LEU A 26 -7.40 5.70 -6.48
CA LEU A 26 -7.87 6.10 -7.80
C LEU A 26 -8.62 4.98 -8.52
N VAL A 27 -8.16 3.73 -8.39
CA VAL A 27 -8.88 2.57 -8.95
C VAL A 27 -10.25 2.41 -8.29
N LEU A 28 -10.33 2.55 -6.97
CA LEU A 28 -11.60 2.48 -6.25
C LEU A 28 -12.59 3.57 -6.70
N VAL A 29 -12.11 4.81 -6.85
CA VAL A 29 -12.92 5.93 -7.34
C VAL A 29 -13.39 5.70 -8.76
N GLN A 30 -12.50 5.29 -9.67
CA GLN A 30 -12.85 4.99 -11.06
C GLN A 30 -13.90 3.88 -11.17
N GLN A 31 -13.81 2.86 -10.32
CA GLN A 31 -14.82 1.80 -10.30
C GLN A 31 -16.18 2.30 -9.81
N ALA A 32 -16.20 3.14 -8.77
CA ALA A 32 -17.43 3.77 -8.29
C ALA A 32 -18.09 4.66 -9.34
N GLU A 33 -17.29 5.45 -10.07
CA GLU A 33 -17.77 6.29 -11.17
C GLU A 33 -18.37 5.45 -12.30
N LYS A 34 -17.67 4.40 -12.74
CA LYS A 34 -18.16 3.47 -13.79
C LYS A 34 -19.45 2.76 -13.39
N ALA A 35 -19.59 2.43 -12.11
CA ALA A 35 -20.76 1.74 -11.59
C ALA A 35 -21.91 2.70 -11.22
N GLN A 36 -21.76 4.02 -11.41
CA GLN A 36 -22.69 5.08 -10.97
C GLN A 36 -23.21 4.89 -9.52
N SER A 37 -22.43 4.21 -8.68
CA SER A 37 -22.83 3.83 -7.33
C SER A 37 -21.70 4.10 -6.36
N ARG A 38 -22.07 4.55 -5.16
CA ARG A 38 -21.09 4.81 -4.11
C ARG A 38 -20.39 3.49 -3.76
N PRO A 39 -19.05 3.49 -3.58
CA PRO A 39 -18.35 2.29 -3.22
C PRO A 39 -18.85 1.84 -1.84
N GLN A 40 -19.55 0.70 -1.80
CA GLN A 40 -20.02 0.09 -0.57
C GLN A 40 -18.86 -0.67 0.05
N LEU A 41 -18.04 0.04 0.82
CA LEU A 41 -16.97 -0.58 1.59
C LEU A 41 -17.58 -1.26 2.82
N THR A 42 -17.40 -2.56 2.92
CA THR A 42 -17.78 -3.31 4.12
C THR A 42 -16.59 -3.40 5.09
N ALA A 43 -16.86 -3.68 6.36
CA ALA A 43 -15.80 -3.98 7.32
C ALA A 43 -14.89 -5.14 6.84
N GLY A 44 -15.47 -6.12 6.12
CA GLY A 44 -14.73 -7.24 5.54
C GLY A 44 -13.72 -6.81 4.48
N ASP A 45 -14.00 -5.76 3.70
CA ASP A 45 -13.07 -5.26 2.69
C ASP A 45 -11.87 -4.55 3.33
N GLY A 46 -12.09 -3.83 4.43
CA GLY A 46 -11.00 -3.28 5.25
C GLY A 46 -10.08 -4.37 5.78
N VAL A 47 -10.65 -5.50 6.25
CA VAL A 47 -9.85 -6.66 6.68
C VAL A 47 -9.06 -7.26 5.53
N LYS A 48 -9.64 -7.44 4.34
CA LYS A 48 -8.92 -7.97 3.16
C LYS A 48 -7.73 -7.09 2.77
N VAL A 49 -7.94 -5.77 2.74
CA VAL A 49 -6.87 -4.80 2.42
C VAL A 49 -5.78 -4.85 3.49
N GLY A 50 -6.15 -4.82 4.77
CA GLY A 50 -5.21 -4.92 5.88
C GLY A 50 -4.39 -6.22 5.86
N LEU A 51 -5.04 -7.36 5.60
CA LEU A 51 -4.37 -8.65 5.48
C LEU A 51 -3.38 -8.67 4.31
N GLY A 52 -3.73 -8.04 3.18
CA GLY A 52 -2.84 -7.88 2.04
C GLY A 52 -1.59 -7.07 2.38
N VAL A 53 -1.75 -5.95 3.09
CA VAL A 53 -0.61 -5.15 3.57
C VAL A 53 0.27 -5.96 4.53
N LEU A 54 -0.34 -6.68 5.48
CA LEU A 54 0.38 -7.55 6.42
C LEU A 54 1.16 -8.66 5.69
N ALA A 55 0.60 -9.25 4.64
CA ALA A 55 1.29 -10.26 3.83
C ALA A 55 2.54 -9.71 3.15
N VAL A 56 2.48 -8.48 2.63
CA VAL A 56 3.66 -7.80 2.04
C VAL A 56 4.72 -7.53 3.11
N LEU A 57 4.32 -7.00 4.28
CA LEU A 57 5.25 -6.76 5.38
C LEU A 57 5.92 -8.07 5.86
N LYS A 58 5.15 -9.16 5.94
CA LYS A 58 5.68 -10.48 6.27
C LYS A 58 6.72 -10.94 5.24
N LEU A 59 6.43 -10.81 3.95
CA LEU A 59 7.37 -11.18 2.89
C LEU A 59 8.70 -10.41 2.99
N LEU A 60 8.63 -9.11 3.28
CA LEU A 60 9.82 -8.27 3.46
C LEU A 60 10.62 -8.67 4.72
N ALA A 61 9.95 -8.98 5.82
CA ALA A 61 10.58 -9.45 7.05
C ALA A 61 11.31 -10.79 6.82
N GLU A 62 10.69 -11.73 6.10
CA GLU A 62 11.30 -13.00 5.70
C GLU A 62 12.45 -12.85 4.70
N LEU A 63 12.48 -11.76 3.92
CA LEU A 63 13.58 -11.44 3.02
C LEU A 63 14.79 -10.87 3.78
N GLY A 64 14.55 -10.10 4.84
CA GLY A 64 15.59 -9.52 5.68
C GLY A 64 16.15 -10.47 6.75
N ALA A 65 15.47 -11.56 7.06
CA ALA A 65 15.94 -12.61 7.97
C ALA A 65 16.92 -13.61 7.33
N ARG A 66 17.35 -13.35 6.09
CA ARG A 66 18.23 -14.20 5.27
C ARG A 66 19.65 -13.69 5.28
#